data_AF-A0A9E4WEC6-F1
#
_entry.id   AF-A0A9E4WEC6-F1
#
_cell.length_a   1.000
_cell.length_b   1.000
_cell.length_c   1.000
_cell.angle_alpha   90.00
_cell.angle_beta   90.00
_cell.angle_gamma   90.00
#
_symmetry.space_group_name_H-M   'P 1'
#
loop_
_entity.id
_entity.type
_entity.pdbx_description
1 polymer ?
#
loop_
_entity_poly.entity_id
_entity_poly.type
_entity_poly.pdbx_seq_one_letter_code
_entity_poly.pdbx_strand_id
1 'polypeptide(L)' 'MIKLVYCLRRLPRLSRDEFQSYWRETHGPLVRKHAEALAIRRYVQVHTSDSPINDALRASRGAMEPYD' A
#
# COMPACT_ATOMS: atom_id res chain seq x y z
N MET A 1 -13.21 -16.11 5.99
CA MET A 1 -11.88 -15.60 5.59
C MET A 1 -11.69 -14.25 6.25
N ILE A 2 -10.59 -14.03 6.96
CA ILE A 2 -10.27 -12.74 7.60
C ILE A 2 -9.41 -11.91 6.63
N LYS A 3 -9.71 -10.62 6.47
CA LYS A 3 -8.90 -9.68 5.68
C LYS A 3 -8.40 -8.57 6.60
N LEU A 4 -7.09 -8.45 6.70
CA LEU A 4 -6.43 -7.33 7.38
C LEU A 4 -6.04 -6.29 6.32
N VAL A 5 -6.30 -5.01 6.60
CA VAL A 5 -5.97 -3.88 5.72
C VAL A 5 -5.15 -2.89 6.51
N TYR A 6 -3.96 -2.57 6.00
CA TYR A 6 -3.06 -1.60 6.60
C TYR A 6 -2.98 -0.38 5.68
N CYS A 7 -3.46 0.76 6.14
CA CYS A 7 -3.31 2.04 5.46
C CYS A 7 -1.99 2.66 5.90
N LEU A 8 -1.08 2.90 4.95
CA LEU A 8 0.30 3.23 5.26
C LEU A 8 0.63 4.69 4.95
N ARG A 9 1.60 5.23 5.67
CA ARG A 9 2.24 6.51 5.39
C ARG A 9 3.72 6.27 5.26
N ARG A 10 4.34 6.84 4.23
CA ARG A 10 5.80 6.77 4.08
C ARG A 10 6.46 7.63 5.14
N LEU A 11 7.70 7.28 5.49
CA LEU A 11 8.52 8.15 6.33
C LEU A 11 8.76 9.48 5.59
N PRO A 12 8.82 10.63 6.28
CA PRO A 12 8.99 11.94 5.64
C PRO A 12 10.23 12.05 4.73
N ARG A 13 11.28 11.28 5.05
CA ARG A 13 12.55 11.25 4.29
C ARG A 13 12.52 10.39 3.01
N LEU A 14 11.50 9.58 2.80
CA LEU A 14 11.39 8.70 1.63
C LEU A 14 10.46 9.36 0.63
N SER A 15 10.82 9.43 -0.64
CA SER A 15 9.89 9.74 -1.73
C SER A 15 8.81 8.65 -1.88
N ARG A 16 7.73 8.95 -2.64
CA ARG A 16 6.68 7.96 -2.95
C ARG A 16 7.29 6.77 -3.70
N ASP A 17 8.12 7.03 -4.70
CA ASP A 17 8.74 5.98 -5.51
C ASP A 17 9.67 5.09 -4.69
N GLU A 18 10.52 5.66 -3.83
CA GLU A 18 11.39 4.87 -2.93
C GLU A 18 10.57 3.98 -1.98
N PHE A 19 9.50 4.53 -1.42
CA PHE A 19 8.60 3.77 -0.56
C PHE A 19 7.95 2.61 -1.33
N GLN A 20 7.38 2.87 -2.50
CA GLN A 20 6.70 1.85 -3.30
C GLN A 20 7.67 0.78 -3.82
N SER A 21 8.89 1.16 -4.23
CA SER A 21 9.95 0.23 -4.63
C SER A 21 10.35 -0.69 -3.47
N TYR A 22 10.59 -0.14 -2.27
CA TYR A 22 10.86 -0.96 -1.08
C TYR A 22 9.73 -1.97 -0.82
N TRP A 23 8.48 -1.52 -0.85
CA TRP A 23 7.34 -2.41 -0.62
C TRP A 23 7.24 -3.51 -1.67
N ARG A 24 7.41 -3.17 -2.95
CA ARG A 24 7.32 -4.11 -4.06
C ARG A 24 8.46 -5.12 -4.06
N GLU A 25 9.68 -4.65 -3.90
CA GLU A 25 10.90 -5.41 -4.18
C GLU A 25 11.52 -6.03 -2.93
N THR A 26 11.27 -5.47 -1.75
CA THR A 26 11.79 -6.00 -0.47
C THR A 26 10.67 -6.60 0.38
N HIS A 27 9.65 -5.82 0.70
CA HIS A 27 8.60 -6.28 1.63
C HIS A 27 7.74 -7.40 1.03
N GLY A 28 7.33 -7.27 -0.22
CA GLY A 28 6.54 -8.29 -0.92
C GLY A 28 7.18 -9.68 -0.92
N PRO A 29 8.47 -9.82 -1.29
CA PRO A 29 9.20 -11.08 -1.17
C PRO A 29 9.30 -11.61 0.27
N LEU A 30 9.49 -10.75 1.26
CA LEU A 30 9.50 -11.17 2.67
C LEU A 30 8.14 -11.75 3.11
N VAL A 31 7.04 -11.09 2.77
CA VAL A 31 5.69 -11.62 3.05
C VAL A 31 5.49 -12.96 2.37
N ARG A 32 5.90 -13.09 1.09
CA ARG A 32 5.82 -14.37 0.37
C ARG A 32 6.64 -15.46 1.07
N LYS A 33 7.87 -15.16 1.47
CA LYS A 33 8.76 -16.10 2.18
C LYS A 33 8.14 -16.63 3.48
N HIS A 34 7.40 -15.79 4.20
CA HIS A 34 6.81 -16.13 5.49
C HIS A 34 5.32 -16.45 5.44
N ALA A 35 4.72 -16.54 4.25
CA ALA A 35 3.27 -16.67 4.08
C ALA A 35 2.70 -17.91 4.76
N GLU A 36 3.38 -19.06 4.65
CA GLU A 36 2.93 -20.32 5.25
C GLU A 36 2.95 -20.24 6.78
N ALA A 37 4.08 -19.82 7.36
CA ALA A 37 4.24 -19.68 8.82
C ALA A 37 3.21 -18.70 9.44
N LEU A 38 2.78 -17.70 8.67
CA LEU A 38 1.80 -16.69 9.09
C LEU A 38 0.36 -17.01 8.64
N ALA A 39 0.11 -18.19 8.05
CA ALA A 39 -1.19 -18.60 7.50
C ALA A 39 -1.81 -17.60 6.49
N ILE A 40 -0.96 -16.91 5.71
CA ILE A 40 -1.38 -15.91 4.72
C ILE A 40 -1.84 -16.61 3.45
N ARG A 41 -3.16 -16.61 3.22
CA ARG A 41 -3.77 -17.15 2.00
C ARG A 41 -3.56 -16.27 0.76
N ARG A 42 -3.52 -14.94 0.94
CA ARG A 42 -3.39 -13.95 -0.13
C ARG A 42 -2.78 -12.65 0.42
N TYR A 43 -1.83 -12.09 -0.30
CA TYR A 43 -1.22 -10.79 -0.04
C TYR A 43 -1.39 -9.88 -1.26
N VAL A 44 -1.83 -8.64 -1.05
CA VAL A 44 -2.10 -7.66 -2.11
C VAL A 44 -1.50 -6.33 -1.69
N GLN A 45 -0.76 -5.69 -2.61
CA GLN A 45 -0.32 -4.30 -2.46
C GLN A 45 -1.17 -3.41 -3.37
N VAL A 46 -1.72 -2.34 -2.82
CA VAL A 46 -2.44 -1.31 -3.57
C VAL A 46 -1.63 -0.03 -3.43
N HIS A 47 -0.88 0.30 -4.47
CA HIS A 47 -0.01 1.48 -4.49
C HIS A 47 -0.80 2.69 -4.92
N THR A 48 -0.69 3.78 -4.17
CA THR A 48 -1.30 5.07 -4.56
C THR A 48 -0.68 5.55 -5.87
N SER A 49 -1.54 5.88 -6.83
CA SER A 49 -1.12 6.45 -8.10
C SER A 49 -1.38 7.96 -8.14
N ASP A 50 -0.51 8.70 -8.81
CA ASP A 50 -0.68 10.12 -9.07
C ASP A 50 -1.49 10.30 -10.35
N SER A 51 -2.81 10.10 -10.23
CA SER A 51 -3.75 10.26 -11.35
C SER A 51 -4.81 11.31 -11.00
N PRO A 52 -5.17 12.22 -11.93
CA PRO A 52 -6.21 13.22 -11.69
C PRO A 52 -7.57 12.63 -11.29
N ILE A 53 -7.84 11.37 -11.68
CA ILE A 53 -9.07 10.68 -11.29
C ILE A 53 -9.13 10.44 -9.76
N ASN A 54 -7.99 10.21 -9.11
CA ASN A 54 -7.93 9.99 -7.67
C ASN A 54 -8.30 11.26 -6.90
N ASP A 55 -7.87 12.43 -7.39
CA ASP A 55 -8.23 13.71 -6.80
C ASP A 55 -9.73 13.99 -6.93
N ALA A 56 -10.30 13.75 -8.11
CA ALA A 56 -11.74 13.92 -8.34
C ALA A 56 -12.57 12.97 -7.44
N LEU A 57 -12.14 11.71 -7.33
CA LEU A 57 -12.78 10.73 -6.46
C LEU A 57 -12.66 11.10 -4.98
N ARG A 58 -11.50 11.63 -4.53
CA ARG A 58 -11.33 12.13 -3.16
C ARG A 58 -12.28 13.29 -2.88
N ALA A 59 -12.31 14.29 -3.76
CA ALA A 59 -13.13 15.48 -3.60
C ALA A 59 -14.63 15.15 -3.53
N SER A 60 -15.13 14.29 -4.44
CA SER A 60 -16.55 13.88 -4.46
C SER A 60 -17.01 13.16 -3.18
N ARG A 61 -16.09 12.58 -2.41
CA ARG A 61 -16.38 11.84 -1.17
C ARG A 61 -16.05 12.62 0.10
N GLY A 62 -15.53 13.85 -0.01
CA GLY A 62 -15.00 14.59 1.14
C GLY A 62 -13.89 13.82 1.87
N ALA A 63 -13.15 12.98 1.16
CA ALA A 63 -12.17 12.10 1.77
C ALA A 63 -10.89 12.85 2.16
N MET A 64 -10.22 12.36 3.20
CA MET A 64 -8.91 12.85 3.64
C MET A 64 -7.84 12.66 2.56
N GLU A 65 -6.68 13.26 2.79
CA GLU A 65 -5.50 13.11 1.94
C GLU A 65 -5.13 11.60 1.74
N PRO A 66 -4.67 11.21 0.54
CA PRO A 66 -4.42 9.81 0.20
C PRO A 66 -3.30 9.23 1.06
N TYR A 67 -3.42 7.94 1.44
CA TYR A 67 -2.32 7.15 2.00
C TYR A 67 -1.22 6.92 0.95
N ASP A 68 -0.05 6.44 1.38
CA ASP A 68 1.08 6.21 0.49
C ASP A 68 1.15 4.81 -0.10
#